data_AF-A0A7W0SWV7-F1
#
_entry.id   AF-A0A7W0SWV7-F1
#
_cell.length_a   1.000
_cell.length_b   1.000
_cell.length_c   1.000
_cell.angle_alpha   90.00
_cell.angle_beta   90.00
_cell.angle_gamma   90.00
#
_symmetry.space_group_name_H-M   'P 1'
#
loop_
_entity.id
_entity.type
_entity.pdbx_description
1 polymer ?
#
loop_
_entity_poly.entity_id
_entity_poly.type
_entity_poly.pdbx_seq_one_letter_code
_entity_poly.pdbx_strand_id
1 'polypeptide(L)'
;MRDFGASSRWESSQHQEADGAVESKQRIALGAPVVDFSLAGAHLLGRAYWSEVEHATWRLVRTRQRSDSLELRLLGSGPVLLRFGPPTAEATEDFVRCSYPIEGGLLARRPAGEIVFAQTGGSRPTVSSTIRGFFPRLASRSNEPSWTGALYNGVQSRIHVAVSRRYFKRLVAEARP
;
A
#
# COMPACT_ATOMS: atom_id res chain seq x y z
N MET A 1 9.90 -19.02 10.00
CA MET A 1 9.88 -17.88 10.96
C MET A 1 11.31 -17.32 11.00
N ARG A 2 11.55 -16.14 10.42
CA ARG A 2 12.78 -15.38 10.64
C ARG A 2 12.36 -13.94 10.81
N ASP A 3 12.36 -13.52 12.06
CA ASP A 3 12.01 -12.20 12.53
C ASP A 3 12.95 -11.14 11.99
N PHE A 4 12.40 -9.95 11.84
CA PHE A 4 13.14 -8.71 11.62
C PHE A 4 14.25 -8.61 12.70
N GLY A 5 15.50 -8.38 12.28
CA GLY A 5 16.62 -8.23 13.22
C GLY A 5 16.37 -7.12 14.24
N ALA A 6 17.02 -7.25 15.41
CA ALA A 6 16.76 -6.60 16.70
C ALA A 6 16.71 -5.05 16.77
N SER A 7 16.65 -4.32 15.67
CA SER A 7 16.54 -2.84 15.65
C SER A 7 15.35 -2.29 14.86
N SER A 8 14.53 -3.14 14.23
CA SER A 8 13.39 -2.69 13.41
C SER A 8 12.06 -3.05 14.05
N ARG A 9 11.43 -2.06 14.71
CA ARG A 9 10.10 -2.21 15.32
C ARG A 9 9.03 -2.04 14.25
N TRP A 10 8.45 -3.15 13.80
CA TRP A 10 7.28 -3.13 12.93
C TRP A 10 6.01 -2.85 13.76
N GLU A 11 5.17 -1.97 13.24
CA GLU A 11 3.86 -1.67 13.81
C GLU A 11 2.80 -1.69 12.72
N SER A 12 1.61 -2.17 13.07
CA SER A 12 0.44 -2.17 12.19
C SER A 12 -0.79 -1.78 12.99
N SER A 13 -1.55 -0.83 12.45
CA SER A 13 -2.87 -0.46 12.93
C SER A 13 -3.85 -0.52 11.78
N GLN A 14 -5.05 -1.01 12.05
CA GLN A 14 -6.14 -0.99 11.10
C GLN A 14 -7.41 -0.66 11.89
N HIS A 15 -8.22 0.26 11.37
CA HIS A 15 -9.53 0.55 11.92
C HIS A 15 -10.51 0.85 10.79
N GLN A 16 -11.80 0.69 11.11
CA GLN A 16 -12.89 1.10 10.24
C GLN A 16 -13.61 2.26 10.93
N GLU A 17 -13.76 3.37 10.22
CA GLU A 17 -14.49 4.55 10.66
C GLU A 17 -16.00 4.29 10.69
N ALA A 18 -16.73 5.14 11.41
CA ALA A 18 -18.18 5.03 11.57
C ALA A 18 -18.95 5.09 10.23
N ASP A 19 -18.41 5.78 9.22
CA ASP A 19 -18.98 5.87 7.87
C ASP A 19 -18.60 4.69 6.95
N GLY A 20 -17.83 3.75 7.49
CA GLY A 20 -17.34 2.56 6.81
C GLY A 20 -16.03 2.75 6.05
N ALA A 21 -15.35 3.90 6.16
CA ALA A 21 -14.00 4.07 5.63
C ALA A 21 -13.01 3.15 6.34
N VAL A 22 -12.08 2.58 5.59
CA VAL A 22 -10.99 1.77 6.13
C VAL A 22 -9.72 2.59 6.15
N GLU A 23 -9.10 2.59 7.31
CA GLU A 23 -7.79 3.16 7.58
C GLU A 23 -6.84 2.00 7.94
N SER A 24 -5.70 1.95 7.28
CA SER A 24 -4.66 0.95 7.55
C SER A 24 -3.31 1.63 7.50
N LYS A 25 -2.46 1.39 8.49
CA LYS A 25 -1.11 1.92 8.54
C LYS A 25 -0.15 0.84 8.99
N GLN A 26 0.88 0.61 8.20
CA GLN A 26 2.05 -0.17 8.60
C GLN A 26 3.26 0.73 8.59
N ARG A 27 4.11 0.59 9.61
CA ARG A 27 5.35 1.35 9.71
C ARG A 27 6.48 0.51 10.29
N ILE A 28 7.70 0.90 9.96
CA ILE A 28 8.92 0.28 10.47
C ILE A 28 9.98 1.36 10.69
N ALA A 29 10.65 1.30 11.83
CA ALA A 29 11.84 2.12 12.09
C ALA A 29 13.06 1.45 11.45
N LEU A 30 13.88 2.22 10.75
CA LEU A 30 15.05 1.75 10.02
C LEU A 30 16.34 2.43 10.52
N GLY A 31 17.46 1.74 10.34
CA GLY A 31 18.78 2.26 10.72
C GLY A 31 19.39 3.26 9.73
N ALA A 32 18.83 3.37 8.52
CA ALA A 32 19.25 4.25 7.45
C ALA A 32 18.07 4.52 6.48
N PRO A 33 18.11 5.61 5.69
CA PRO A 33 17.22 5.84 4.56
C PRO A 33 17.25 4.68 3.55
N VAL A 34 16.08 4.35 3.00
CA VAL A 34 15.92 3.36 1.91
C VAL A 34 15.71 4.02 0.55
N VAL A 35 15.41 5.32 0.55
CA VAL A 35 15.38 6.18 -0.62
C VAL A 35 15.97 7.53 -0.25
N ASP A 36 16.46 8.25 -1.25
CA ASP A 36 16.84 9.65 -1.09
C ASP A 36 15.64 10.50 -0.69
N PHE A 37 15.89 11.56 0.08
CA PHE A 37 14.88 12.56 0.42
C PHE A 37 14.63 13.51 -0.76
N SER A 38 14.09 12.96 -1.85
CA SER A 38 13.80 13.64 -3.12
C SER A 38 12.47 13.18 -3.74
N LEU A 39 11.96 13.94 -4.72
CA LEU A 39 10.77 13.52 -5.48
C LEU A 39 10.97 12.18 -6.20
N ALA A 40 12.19 11.91 -6.68
CA ALA A 40 12.53 10.62 -7.27
C ALA A 40 12.46 9.49 -6.23
N GLY A 41 12.96 9.74 -5.02
CA GLY A 41 12.87 8.82 -3.87
C GLY A 41 11.43 8.54 -3.45
N ALA A 42 10.59 9.57 -3.40
CA ALA A 42 9.15 9.41 -3.16
C ALA A 42 8.51 8.44 -4.18
N HIS A 43 8.74 8.64 -5.48
CA HIS A 43 8.20 7.74 -6.49
C HIS A 43 8.80 6.33 -6.45
N LEU A 44 10.06 6.17 -6.02
CA LEU A 44 10.67 4.87 -5.79
C LEU A 44 9.92 4.09 -4.70
N LEU A 45 9.55 4.74 -3.59
CA LEU A 45 8.75 4.10 -2.53
C LEU A 45 7.44 3.53 -3.08
N GLY A 46 6.73 4.31 -3.92
CA GLY A 46 5.48 3.88 -4.56
C GLY A 46 5.68 2.70 -5.50
N ARG A 47 6.62 2.81 -6.45
CA ARG A 47 6.93 1.74 -7.42
C ARG A 47 7.35 0.44 -6.74
N ALA A 48 8.16 0.53 -5.68
CA ALA A 48 8.60 -0.65 -4.92
C ALA A 48 7.41 -1.36 -4.26
N TYR A 49 6.43 -0.63 -3.72
CA TYR A 49 5.23 -1.26 -3.17
C TYR A 49 4.40 -1.95 -4.25
N TRP A 50 4.21 -1.33 -5.41
CA TRP A 50 3.46 -1.92 -6.52
C TRP A 50 4.10 -3.20 -7.05
N SER A 51 5.43 -3.22 -7.16
CA SER A 51 6.18 -4.44 -7.47
C SER A 51 5.90 -5.55 -6.44
N GLU A 52 5.85 -5.21 -5.14
CA GLU A 52 5.52 -6.21 -4.11
C GLU A 52 4.06 -6.67 -4.12
N VAL A 53 3.11 -5.83 -4.53
CA VAL A 53 1.72 -6.28 -4.78
C VAL A 53 1.71 -7.37 -5.85
N GLU A 54 2.44 -7.20 -6.95
CA GLU A 54 2.53 -8.24 -7.97
C GLU A 54 3.21 -9.50 -7.43
N HIS A 55 4.35 -9.36 -6.74
CA HIS A 55 5.08 -10.52 -6.22
C HIS A 55 4.31 -11.29 -5.14
N ALA A 56 3.64 -10.59 -4.23
CA ALA A 56 2.86 -11.20 -3.15
C ALA A 56 1.61 -11.93 -3.65
N THR A 57 1.05 -11.48 -4.78
CA THR A 57 -0.09 -12.13 -5.44
C THR A 57 0.32 -13.11 -6.53
N TRP A 58 1.62 -13.48 -6.59
CA TRP A 58 2.18 -14.35 -7.64
C TRP A 58 1.81 -13.88 -9.06
N ARG A 59 1.76 -12.55 -9.24
CA ARG A 59 1.43 -11.85 -10.49
C ARG A 59 0.01 -12.11 -10.99
N LEU A 60 -0.89 -12.61 -10.12
CA LEU A 60 -2.33 -12.65 -10.37
C LEU A 60 -2.91 -11.24 -10.38
N VAL A 61 -2.42 -10.35 -9.51
CA VAL A 61 -2.67 -8.91 -9.64
C VAL A 61 -1.47 -8.30 -10.34
N ARG A 62 -1.71 -7.56 -11.41
CA ARG A 62 -0.66 -6.84 -12.14
C ARG A 62 -0.96 -5.36 -12.20
N THR A 63 0.10 -4.58 -12.13
CA THR A 63 0.04 -3.14 -12.29
C THR A 63 0.08 -2.79 -13.77
N ARG A 64 -0.68 -1.77 -14.16
CA ARG A 64 -0.64 -1.19 -15.51
C ARG A 64 -0.64 0.32 -15.39
N GLN A 65 0.43 0.94 -15.85
CA GLN A 65 0.48 2.39 -16.01
C GLN A 65 -0.31 2.78 -17.28
N ARG A 66 -1.18 3.77 -17.18
CA ARG A 66 -1.87 4.39 -18.32
C ARG A 66 -1.82 5.89 -18.20
N SER A 67 -1.06 6.53 -19.11
CA SER A 67 -0.71 7.94 -19.01
C SER A 67 -0.21 8.24 -17.60
N ASP A 68 -0.98 8.97 -16.81
CA ASP A 68 -0.62 9.33 -15.43
C ASP A 68 -1.30 8.45 -14.37
N SER A 69 -2.26 7.61 -14.76
CA SER A 69 -3.00 6.73 -13.86
C SER A 69 -2.34 5.36 -13.68
N LEU A 70 -2.63 4.71 -12.56
CA LEU A 70 -2.19 3.35 -12.25
C LEU A 70 -3.41 2.45 -12.05
N GLU A 71 -3.41 1.28 -12.69
CA GLU A 71 -4.44 0.26 -12.50
C GLU A 71 -3.86 -1.01 -11.89
N LEU A 72 -4.57 -1.60 -10.93
CA LEU A 72 -4.38 -2.98 -10.52
C LEU A 72 -5.40 -3.85 -11.26
N ARG A 73 -4.92 -4.80 -12.06
CA ARG A 73 -5.76 -5.65 -12.92
C ARG A 73 -5.58 -7.10 -12.56
N LEU A 74 -6.68 -7.85 -12.56
CA LEU A 74 -6.64 -9.30 -12.42
C LEU A 74 -6.07 -9.92 -13.71
N LEU A 75 -5.06 -10.77 -13.59
CA LEU A 75 -4.33 -11.42 -14.68
C LEU A 75 -3.72 -10.44 -15.72
N GLY A 76 -3.57 -9.15 -15.39
CA GLY A 76 -2.98 -8.11 -16.24
C GLY A 76 -3.85 -7.59 -17.39
N SER A 77 -4.62 -8.46 -18.04
CA SER A 77 -5.57 -8.08 -19.10
C SER A 77 -7.02 -8.00 -18.62
N GLY A 78 -7.32 -8.59 -17.45
CA GLY A 78 -8.67 -8.73 -16.90
C GLY A 78 -9.22 -7.47 -16.23
N PRO A 79 -10.25 -7.61 -15.38
CA PRO A 79 -10.94 -6.46 -14.80
C PRO A 79 -10.02 -5.62 -13.91
N VAL A 80 -10.31 -4.32 -13.87
CA VAL A 80 -9.63 -3.36 -12.99
C VAL A 80 -10.16 -3.53 -11.56
N LEU A 81 -9.32 -4.06 -10.69
CA LEU A 81 -9.61 -4.26 -9.27
C LEU A 81 -9.63 -2.92 -8.55
N LEU A 82 -8.60 -2.10 -8.77
CA LEU A 82 -8.50 -0.73 -8.28
C LEU A 82 -7.87 0.15 -9.36
N ARG A 83 -8.38 1.38 -9.48
CA ARG A 83 -7.81 2.45 -10.30
C ARG A 83 -7.33 3.56 -9.38
N PHE A 84 -6.15 4.07 -9.66
CA PHE A 84 -5.56 5.20 -8.97
C PHE A 84 -5.32 6.34 -9.93
N GLY A 85 -5.51 7.55 -9.44
CA GLY A 85 -5.16 8.76 -10.17
C GLY A 85 -3.65 9.02 -10.21
N PRO A 86 -3.25 10.18 -10.79
CA PRO A 86 -1.86 10.58 -10.86
C PRO A 86 -1.19 10.60 -9.48
N PRO A 87 0.00 9.98 -9.34
CA PRO A 87 0.70 10.02 -8.07
C PRO A 87 1.15 11.44 -7.76
N THR A 88 0.88 11.91 -6.54
CA THR A 88 1.46 13.14 -6.01
C THR A 88 2.70 12.81 -5.19
N ALA A 89 3.74 13.62 -5.30
CA ALA A 89 4.99 13.44 -4.57
C ALA A 89 5.38 14.72 -3.84
N GLU A 90 5.87 14.56 -2.61
CA GLU A 90 6.38 15.62 -1.76
C GLU A 90 7.76 15.21 -1.24
N ALA A 91 8.68 16.16 -1.12
CA ALA A 91 10.01 15.94 -0.59
C ALA A 91 10.53 17.19 0.15
N THR A 92 11.11 16.97 1.33
CA THR A 92 11.91 17.93 2.10
C THR A 92 13.25 17.28 2.46
N GLU A 93 14.07 17.91 3.29
CA GLU A 93 15.37 17.37 3.71
C GLU A 93 15.27 16.04 4.50
N ASP A 94 14.17 15.81 5.19
CA ASP A 94 13.99 14.70 6.13
C ASP A 94 12.67 13.93 5.93
N PHE A 95 11.92 14.27 4.88
CA PHE A 95 10.64 13.67 4.55
C PHE A 95 10.49 13.45 3.04
N VAL A 96 9.98 12.27 2.67
CA VAL A 96 9.43 12.04 1.33
C VAL A 96 8.11 11.32 1.44
N ARG A 97 7.18 11.65 0.53
CA ARG A 97 5.87 11.03 0.42
C ARG A 97 5.48 10.86 -1.03
N CYS A 98 4.92 9.70 -1.37
CA CYS A 98 4.18 9.50 -2.60
C CYS A 98 2.77 9.01 -2.27
N SER A 99 1.75 9.68 -2.83
CA SER A 99 0.35 9.32 -2.66
C SER A 99 -0.29 8.94 -3.98
N TYR A 100 -1.19 7.96 -3.93
CA TYR A 100 -2.00 7.48 -5.04
C TYR A 100 -3.48 7.61 -4.66
N PRO A 101 -4.22 8.58 -5.20
CA PRO A 101 -5.65 8.74 -4.92
C PRO A 101 -6.43 7.57 -5.51
N ILE A 102 -7.42 7.05 -4.79
CA ILE A 102 -8.24 5.91 -5.23
C ILE A 102 -9.44 6.42 -6.02
N GLU A 103 -9.46 6.14 -7.32
CA GLU A 103 -10.47 6.63 -8.26
C GLU A 103 -11.57 5.62 -8.59
N GLY A 104 -11.51 4.42 -8.01
CA GLY A 104 -12.53 3.38 -8.20
C GLY A 104 -11.94 2.01 -8.54
N GLY A 105 -12.71 1.22 -9.29
CA GLY A 105 -12.42 -0.18 -9.59
C GLY A 105 -13.39 -1.13 -8.91
N LEU A 106 -13.32 -2.43 -9.23
CA LEU A 106 -14.26 -3.42 -8.69
C LEU A 106 -14.22 -3.54 -7.16
N LEU A 107 -13.09 -3.25 -6.53
CA LEU A 107 -12.91 -3.34 -5.08
C LEU A 107 -13.23 -2.03 -4.35
N ALA A 108 -13.53 -0.95 -5.06
CA ALA A 108 -13.89 0.33 -4.47
C ALA A 108 -15.42 0.54 -4.55
N ARG A 109 -16.05 0.84 -3.41
CA ARG A 109 -17.48 1.17 -3.36
C ARG A 109 -17.76 2.51 -4.03
N ARG A 110 -16.85 3.47 -3.84
CA ARG A 110 -16.86 4.80 -4.44
C ARG A 110 -15.42 5.30 -4.63
N PRO A 111 -15.17 6.25 -5.54
CA PRO A 111 -13.90 6.97 -5.61
C PRO A 111 -13.70 7.79 -4.34
N ALA A 112 -12.78 7.37 -3.47
CA ALA A 112 -12.36 8.11 -2.30
C ALA A 112 -11.15 7.44 -1.65
N GLY A 113 -10.39 8.25 -0.92
CA GLY A 113 -9.22 7.80 -0.18
C GLY A 113 -7.96 7.77 -1.04
N GLU A 114 -6.89 7.31 -0.43
CA GLU A 114 -5.55 7.28 -1.02
C GLU A 114 -4.70 6.17 -0.41
N ILE A 115 -3.66 5.79 -1.14
CA ILE A 115 -2.56 4.99 -0.61
C ILE A 115 -1.30 5.85 -0.58
N VAL A 116 -0.70 5.96 0.60
CA VAL A 116 0.42 6.84 0.90
C VAL A 116 1.63 6.02 1.34
N PHE A 117 2.77 6.29 0.72
CA PHE A 117 4.07 5.78 1.13
C PHE A 117 4.93 6.94 1.60
N ALA A 118 5.56 6.81 2.76
CA ALA A 118 6.38 7.88 3.30
C ALA A 118 7.63 7.37 4.02
N GLN A 119 8.71 8.15 3.95
CA GLN A 119 9.90 8.02 4.78
C GLN A 119 10.09 9.33 5.55
N THR A 120 10.30 9.27 6.86
CA THR A 120 10.41 10.46 7.73
C THR A 120 11.51 10.25 8.77
N GLY A 121 12.35 11.26 9.01
CA GLY A 121 13.28 11.27 10.15
C GLY A 121 14.76 11.15 9.79
N GLY A 122 15.17 11.68 8.64
CA GLY A 122 16.59 11.84 8.29
C GLY A 122 17.38 10.52 8.33
N SER A 123 18.42 10.47 9.16
CA SER A 123 19.38 9.36 9.21
C SER A 123 18.84 8.05 9.79
N ARG A 124 17.78 8.07 10.61
CA ARG A 124 17.15 6.85 11.17
C ARG A 124 15.64 6.90 10.94
N PRO A 125 15.21 6.79 9.68
CA PRO A 125 13.84 7.14 9.36
C PRO A 125 12.86 6.04 9.72
N THR A 126 11.61 6.44 9.86
CA THR A 126 10.45 5.56 9.81
C THR A 126 9.93 5.52 8.38
N VAL A 127 9.75 4.31 7.84
CA VAL A 127 9.04 4.11 6.57
C VAL A 127 7.63 3.62 6.86
N SER A 128 6.65 4.12 6.12
CA SER A 128 5.25 3.73 6.27
C SER A 128 4.53 3.50 4.95
N SER A 129 3.54 2.61 4.99
CA SER A 129 2.51 2.43 3.97
C SER A 129 1.17 2.65 4.67
N THR A 130 0.36 3.55 4.13
CA THR A 130 -0.92 3.94 4.73
C THR A 130 -2.02 3.91 3.67
N ILE A 131 -3.15 3.29 3.98
CA ILE A 131 -4.41 3.44 3.25
C ILE A 131 -5.30 4.34 4.09
N ARG A 132 -5.84 5.41 3.50
CA ARG A 132 -6.74 6.36 4.16
C ARG A 132 -8.02 6.56 3.38
N GLY A 133 -9.13 6.76 4.08
CA GLY A 133 -10.42 7.11 3.48
C GLY A 133 -10.95 6.13 2.44
N PHE A 134 -10.48 4.87 2.45
CA PHE A 134 -10.84 3.89 1.44
C PHE A 134 -12.18 3.23 1.78
N PHE A 135 -13.12 3.23 0.85
CA PHE A 135 -14.39 2.53 1.02
C PHE A 135 -14.37 1.23 0.21
N PRO A 136 -13.98 0.09 0.80
CA PRO A 136 -13.99 -1.18 0.08
C PRO A 136 -15.40 -1.53 -0.34
N ARG A 137 -15.53 -2.02 -1.57
CA ARG A 137 -16.71 -2.73 -2.03
C ARG A 137 -16.68 -4.10 -1.36
N LEU A 138 -17.15 -4.12 -0.11
CA LEU A 138 -17.59 -5.34 0.56
C LEU A 138 -18.40 -6.12 -0.48
N ALA A 139 -18.08 -7.39 -0.69
CA ALA A 139 -18.82 -8.25 -1.61
C ALA A 139 -20.22 -8.56 -1.05
N SER A 140 -21.04 -7.55 -0.75
CA SER A 140 -22.48 -7.73 -0.62
C SER A 140 -23.05 -7.63 -2.03
N ARG A 141 -23.09 -8.76 -2.74
CA ARG A 141 -24.25 -8.98 -3.62
C ARG A 141 -25.46 -8.98 -2.70
N SER A 142 -26.54 -8.33 -3.11
CA SER A 142 -27.76 -8.13 -2.32
C SER A 142 -28.52 -9.42 -1.93
N ASN A 143 -27.88 -10.59 -2.03
CA ASN A 143 -28.47 -11.90 -1.80
C ASN A 143 -27.49 -12.92 -1.16
N GLU A 144 -26.35 -12.48 -0.59
CA GLU A 144 -25.38 -13.37 0.08
C GLU A 144 -25.24 -13.06 1.59
N PRO A 145 -24.91 -14.06 2.43
CA PRO A 145 -24.90 -13.88 3.89
C PRO A 145 -23.74 -12.97 4.35
N SER A 146 -24.00 -12.15 5.37
CA SER A 146 -23.10 -11.09 5.88
C SER A 146 -21.67 -11.51 6.25
N TRP A 147 -21.40 -12.80 6.45
CA TRP A 147 -20.06 -13.32 6.80
C TRP A 147 -19.06 -13.32 5.62
N THR A 148 -19.52 -13.33 4.36
CA THR A 148 -18.62 -13.32 3.18
C THR A 148 -17.89 -11.98 3.02
N GLY A 149 -18.55 -10.86 3.35
CA GLY A 149 -17.93 -9.53 3.39
C GLY A 149 -16.85 -9.40 4.47
N ALA A 150 -17.05 -10.01 5.63
CA ALA A 150 -16.07 -10.04 6.72
C ALA A 150 -14.83 -10.89 6.37
N LEU A 151 -15.01 -12.01 5.66
CA LEU A 151 -13.90 -12.80 5.12
C LEU A 151 -13.11 -12.04 4.06
N TYR A 152 -13.78 -11.29 3.18
CA TYR A 152 -13.11 -10.49 2.15
C TYR A 152 -12.27 -9.36 2.75
N ASN A 153 -12.78 -8.67 3.78
CA ASN A 153 -12.00 -7.71 4.58
C ASN A 153 -10.80 -8.37 5.27
N GLY A 154 -11.00 -9.57 5.83
CA GLY A 154 -9.92 -10.34 6.46
C GLY A 154 -8.83 -10.77 5.47
N VAL A 155 -9.22 -11.18 4.26
CA VAL A 155 -8.27 -11.54 3.19
C VAL A 155 -7.55 -10.30 2.66
N GLN A 156 -8.26 -9.18 2.44
CA GLN A 156 -7.64 -7.91 2.05
C GLN A 156 -6.65 -7.42 3.11
N SER A 157 -7.01 -7.49 4.39
CA SER A 157 -6.11 -7.14 5.51
C SER A 157 -4.88 -8.04 5.55
N ARG A 158 -5.05 -9.37 5.41
CA ARG A 158 -3.92 -10.33 5.43
C ARG A 158 -3.00 -10.18 4.23
N ILE A 159 -3.56 -9.97 3.04
CA ILE A 159 -2.78 -9.69 1.83
C ILE A 159 -2.02 -8.37 2.01
N HIS A 160 -2.67 -7.32 2.49
CA HIS A 160 -2.03 -6.02 2.72
C HIS A 160 -0.90 -6.11 3.74
N VAL A 161 -1.10 -6.79 4.88
CA VAL A 161 -0.04 -7.05 5.86
C VAL A 161 1.11 -7.86 5.26
N ALA A 162 0.81 -8.89 4.45
CA ALA A 162 1.83 -9.70 3.79
C ALA A 162 2.64 -8.88 2.76
N VAL A 163 1.96 -8.07 1.94
CA VAL A 163 2.57 -7.13 0.99
C VAL A 163 3.45 -6.15 1.74
N SER A 164 2.93 -5.47 2.76
CA SER A 164 3.67 -4.48 3.56
C SER A 164 4.91 -5.10 4.23
N ARG A 165 4.81 -6.32 4.75
CA ARG A 165 5.97 -7.04 5.32
C ARG A 165 7.05 -7.33 4.28
N ARG A 166 6.67 -7.80 3.09
CA ARG A 166 7.61 -8.08 1.99
C ARG A 166 8.25 -6.79 1.47
N TYR A 167 7.45 -5.75 1.32
CA TYR A 167 7.87 -4.40 0.96
C TYR A 167 8.95 -3.87 1.90
N PHE A 168 8.71 -3.84 3.20
CA PHE A 168 9.72 -3.38 4.15
C PHE A 168 10.96 -4.26 4.16
N LYS A 169 10.80 -5.59 4.06
CA LYS A 169 11.94 -6.51 4.00
C LYS A 169 12.82 -6.24 2.78
N ARG A 170 12.22 -5.96 1.62
CA ARG A 170 12.94 -5.66 0.38
C ARG A 170 13.65 -4.33 0.46
N LEU A 171 12.97 -3.27 0.91
CA LEU A 171 13.59 -1.95 1.09
C LEU A 171 14.80 -2.01 2.03
N VAL A 172 14.72 -2.77 3.13
CA VAL A 172 15.84 -2.98 4.04
C VAL A 172 16.99 -3.76 3.40
N ALA A 173 16.70 -4.71 2.50
CA ALA A 173 17.72 -5.47 1.81
C ALA A 173 18.45 -4.63 0.75
N GLU A 174 17.72 -3.78 0.02
CA GLU A 174 18.27 -2.92 -1.04
C GLU A 174 19.05 -1.71 -0.47
N ALA A 175 18.73 -1.27 0.75
CA ALA A 175 19.42 -0.17 1.42
C ALA A 175 20.70 -0.57 2.17
N ARG A 176 20.98 -1.88 2.28
CA ARG A 176 22.25 -2.34 2.84
C ARG A 176 23.32 -2.28 1.74
N PRO A 177 24.47 -1.63 2.01
CA PRO A 177 25.58 -1.58 1.06
C PRO A 177 26.16 -2.98 0.78
#